data_AF-A0A2E2UUJ1-F1
#
_entry.id   AF-A0A2E2UUJ1-F1
#
_cell.length_a   1.000
_cell.length_b   1.000
_cell.length_c   1.000
_cell.angle_alpha   90.00
_cell.angle_beta   90.00
_cell.angle_gamma   90.00
#
_symmetry.space_group_name_H-M   'P 1'
#
loop_
_entity.id
_entity.type
_entity.pdbx_description
1 polymer ?
#
loop_
_entity_poly.entity_id
_entity_poly.type
_entity_poly.pdbx_seq_one_letter_code
_entity_poly.pdbx_strand_id
1 'polypeptide(L)'
;MKENIDIYIPRILGTVNESDVKNSFHYLNVGNVIYIDMYKKINENGYPYYFAFITLELYDSTLAMLLKEKMYTTQIMHLVYDEENNQYWEIKRHVPREQRSRNIINNIINNIIPFYNVLEKQRLLKEYEELEKELFATVC
;
A
#
# COMPACT_ATOMS: atom_id res chain seq x y z
N MET A 1 -2.28 25.37 11.89
CA MET A 1 -1.06 24.76 11.32
C MET A 1 -1.48 23.98 10.10
N LYS A 2 -0.80 24.13 8.97
CA LYS A 2 -1.07 23.30 7.81
C LYS A 2 -0.41 21.94 8.01
N GLU A 3 -1.13 20.86 7.73
CA GLU A 3 -0.64 19.51 7.93
C GLU A 3 0.03 19.00 6.65
N ASN A 4 1.20 18.38 6.82
CA ASN A 4 1.94 17.80 5.72
C ASN A 4 1.92 16.28 5.81
N ILE A 5 1.80 15.62 4.66
CA ILE A 5 1.87 14.17 4.54
C ILE A 5 2.79 13.75 3.40
N ASP A 6 3.60 12.74 3.67
CA ASP A 6 4.46 12.13 2.65
C ASP A 6 3.77 10.92 2.03
N ILE A 7 3.64 10.95 0.71
CA ILE A 7 2.96 9.92 -0.08
C ILE A 7 3.86 9.42 -1.21
N TYR A 8 3.50 8.25 -1.71
CA TYR A 8 4.19 7.54 -2.78
C TYR A 8 3.19 7.13 -3.85
N ILE A 9 3.45 7.52 -5.10
CA ILE A 9 2.70 7.06 -6.27
C ILE A 9 3.56 6.03 -7.00
N PRO A 10 3.18 4.74 -6.99
CA PRO A 10 4.01 3.67 -7.52
C PRO A 10 4.06 3.62 -9.03
N ARG A 11 3.01 4.10 -9.70
CA ARG A 11 2.91 4.04 -11.15
C ARG A 11 2.22 5.27 -11.69
N ILE A 12 2.96 5.98 -12.52
CA ILE A 12 2.54 7.15 -13.26
C ILE A 12 2.84 6.86 -14.74
N LEU A 13 1.89 7.17 -15.62
CA LEU A 13 2.07 6.97 -17.06
C LEU A 13 3.24 7.81 -17.57
N GLY A 14 4.01 7.26 -18.52
CA GLY A 14 5.20 7.93 -19.07
C GLY A 14 4.91 9.27 -19.77
N THR A 15 3.65 9.59 -20.02
CA THR A 15 3.16 10.83 -20.63
C THR A 15 2.81 11.92 -19.61
N VAL A 16 2.77 11.59 -18.32
CA VAL A 16 2.37 12.50 -17.24
C VAL A 16 3.60 13.22 -16.70
N ASN A 17 3.48 14.53 -16.58
CA ASN A 17 4.53 15.41 -16.12
C ASN A 17 4.30 15.81 -14.65
N GLU A 18 5.32 16.42 -14.04
CA GLU A 18 5.25 16.93 -12.68
C GLU A 18 4.08 17.91 -12.47
N SER A 19 3.85 18.80 -13.45
CA SER A 19 2.73 19.75 -13.45
C SER A 19 1.38 19.07 -13.37
N ASP A 20 1.21 17.95 -14.08
CA ASP A 20 -0.07 17.25 -14.14
C ASP A 20 -0.40 16.63 -12.78
N VAL A 21 0.62 16.07 -12.12
CA VAL A 21 0.48 15.56 -10.75
C VAL A 21 0.10 16.69 -9.80
N LYS A 22 0.84 17.81 -9.81
CA LYS A 22 0.55 18.97 -8.95
C LYS A 22 -0.88 19.50 -9.15
N ASN A 23 -1.25 19.70 -10.41
CA ASN A 23 -2.57 20.18 -10.80
C ASN A 23 -3.67 19.22 -10.37
N SER A 24 -3.45 17.90 -10.49
CA SER A 24 -4.42 16.88 -10.06
C SER A 24 -4.78 17.03 -8.58
N PHE A 25 -3.78 17.11 -7.70
CA PHE A 25 -4.01 17.26 -6.26
C PHE A 25 -4.67 18.60 -5.89
N HIS A 26 -4.32 19.66 -6.62
CA HIS A 26 -4.93 20.97 -6.44
C HIS A 26 -6.41 21.00 -6.88
N TYR A 27 -6.72 20.51 -8.09
CA TYR A 27 -8.08 20.51 -8.64
C TYR A 27 -9.03 19.57 -7.90
N LEU A 28 -8.50 18.46 -7.37
CA LEU A 28 -9.26 17.57 -6.48
C LEU A 28 -9.44 18.12 -5.06
N ASN A 29 -8.96 19.35 -4.81
CA ASN A 29 -9.04 20.04 -3.53
C ASN A 29 -8.42 19.24 -2.38
N VAL A 30 -7.41 18.41 -2.65
CA VAL A 30 -6.76 17.56 -1.63
C VAL A 30 -5.67 18.32 -0.90
N GLY A 31 -4.89 19.08 -1.66
CA GLY A 31 -3.74 19.76 -1.10
C GLY A 31 -2.84 20.39 -2.14
N ASN A 32 -1.85 21.12 -1.66
CA ASN A 32 -0.79 21.68 -2.45
C ASN A 32 0.46 20.80 -2.37
N VAL A 33 1.02 20.42 -3.52
CA VAL A 33 2.26 19.64 -3.58
C VAL A 33 3.46 20.56 -3.31
N ILE A 34 4.10 20.42 -2.15
CA ILE A 34 5.26 21.21 -1.76
C ILE A 34 6.53 20.68 -2.45
N TYR A 35 6.67 19.36 -2.46
CA TYR A 35 7.84 18.67 -3.00
C TYR A 35 7.38 17.44 -3.77
N ILE A 36 8.05 17.17 -4.88
CA ILE A 36 7.82 15.99 -5.70
C ILE A 36 9.15 15.52 -6.30
N ASP A 37 9.38 14.22 -6.24
CA ASP A 37 10.57 13.56 -6.76
C ASP A 37 10.14 12.40 -7.64
N MET A 38 10.26 12.57 -8.96
CA MET A 38 9.80 11.61 -9.97
C MET A 38 10.98 10.85 -10.57
N TYR A 39 10.88 9.52 -10.59
CA TYR A 39 11.89 8.64 -11.15
C TYR A 39 11.35 7.84 -12.32
N LYS A 40 12.08 7.85 -13.43
CA LYS A 40 11.74 7.07 -14.63
C LYS A 40 12.17 5.62 -14.47
N LYS A 41 11.31 4.69 -14.88
CA LYS A 41 11.59 3.26 -15.04
C LYS A 41 11.02 2.75 -16.36
N ILE A 42 11.47 1.57 -16.76
CA ILE A 42 10.97 0.83 -17.92
C ILE A 42 10.34 -0.45 -17.38
N ASN A 43 9.14 -0.79 -17.85
CA ASN A 43 8.47 -2.03 -17.46
C ASN A 43 8.99 -3.22 -18.30
N GLU A 44 8.51 -4.42 -17.97
CA GLU A 44 8.87 -5.67 -18.66
C GLU A 44 8.57 -5.63 -20.17
N ASN A 45 7.58 -4.84 -20.57
CA ASN A 45 7.15 -4.66 -21.95
C ASN A 45 7.88 -3.53 -22.68
N GLY A 46 8.92 -2.93 -22.09
CA GLY A 46 9.70 -1.85 -22.71
C GLY A 46 9.08 -0.45 -22.64
N TYR A 47 7.93 -0.29 -21.98
CA TYR A 47 7.27 1.01 -21.87
C TYR A 47 7.78 1.81 -20.66
N PRO A 48 8.04 3.12 -20.84
CA PRO A 48 8.43 3.99 -19.74
C PRO A 48 7.25 4.25 -18.79
N TYR A 49 7.53 4.24 -17.49
CA TYR A 49 6.63 4.72 -16.45
C TYR A 49 7.43 5.51 -15.41
N TYR A 50 6.74 6.31 -14.62
CA TYR A 50 7.35 7.00 -13.49
C TYR A 50 6.80 6.47 -12.17
N PHE A 51 7.55 6.66 -11.10
CA PHE A 51 7.04 6.63 -9.74
C PHE A 51 7.46 7.91 -9.04
N ALA A 52 6.68 8.38 -8.07
CA ALA A 52 6.91 9.66 -7.41
C ALA A 52 6.84 9.57 -5.89
N PHE A 53 7.72 10.28 -5.22
CA PHE A 53 7.57 10.63 -3.81
C PHE A 53 7.10 12.07 -3.70
N ILE A 54 6.09 12.32 -2.88
CA ILE A 54 5.42 13.61 -2.82
C ILE A 54 5.23 14.01 -1.36
N THR A 55 5.58 15.24 -1.03
CA THR A 55 5.18 15.89 0.23
C THR A 55 4.02 16.83 -0.08
N LEU A 56 2.85 16.50 0.46
CA LEU A 56 1.60 17.18 0.21
C LEU A 56 1.19 17.99 1.45
N GLU A 57 0.92 19.28 1.25
CA GLU A 57 0.25 20.16 2.21
C GLU A 57 -1.26 19.98 2.09
N LEU A 58 -1.90 19.35 3.06
CA LEU A 58 -3.34 19.07 3.00
C LEU A 58 -4.17 20.34 3.14
N TYR A 59 -5.24 20.41 2.35
CA TYR A 59 -6.29 21.42 2.51
C TYR A 59 -7.29 21.00 3.58
N ASP A 60 -8.13 21.95 4.01
CA ASP A 60 -9.28 21.67 4.87
C ASP A 60 -10.47 21.23 4.02
N SER A 61 -10.36 20.04 3.44
CA SER A 61 -11.39 19.46 2.58
C SER A 61 -11.74 18.04 3.02
N THR A 62 -12.96 17.61 2.72
CA THR A 62 -13.43 16.25 3.01
C THR A 62 -12.52 15.19 2.39
N LEU A 63 -12.01 15.46 1.18
CA LEU A 63 -11.16 14.51 0.46
C LEU A 63 -9.77 14.44 1.08
N ALA A 64 -9.21 15.58 1.52
CA ALA A 64 -7.95 15.63 2.25
C ALA A 64 -8.04 14.87 3.59
N MET A 65 -9.13 15.04 4.33
CA MET A 65 -9.40 14.31 5.56
C MET A 65 -9.52 12.79 5.31
N LEU A 66 -10.22 12.39 4.26
CA LEU A 66 -10.36 10.98 3.89
C LEU A 66 -9.02 10.37 3.47
N LEU A 67 -8.22 11.11 2.70
CA LEU A 67 -6.86 10.68 2.33
C LEU A 67 -6.01 10.48 3.59
N LYS A 68 -6.03 11.44 4.52
CA LYS A 68 -5.33 11.33 5.81
C LYS A 68 -5.75 10.06 6.55
N GLU A 69 -7.05 9.85 6.76
CA GLU A 69 -7.58 8.67 7.46
C GLU A 69 -7.15 7.36 6.80
N LYS A 70 -7.22 7.29 5.46
CA LYS A 70 -6.78 6.12 4.68
C LYS A 70 -5.28 5.87 4.81
N MET A 71 -4.45 6.91 4.83
CA MET A 71 -3.01 6.73 5.01
C MET A 71 -2.65 6.17 6.39
N TYR A 72 -3.45 6.45 7.43
CA TYR A 72 -3.26 5.87 8.77
C TYR A 72 -3.82 4.45 8.91
N THR A 73 -4.94 4.16 8.25
CA THR A 73 -5.66 2.88 8.39
C THR A 73 -5.21 1.83 7.37
N THR A 74 -5.42 2.10 6.07
CA THR A 74 -5.19 1.15 4.98
C THR A 74 -3.83 1.32 4.31
N GLN A 75 -3.16 2.45 4.51
CA GLN A 75 -1.89 2.84 3.89
C GLN A 75 -1.91 2.96 2.36
N ILE A 76 -3.08 2.74 1.75
CA ILE A 76 -3.33 2.84 0.32
C ILE A 76 -4.70 3.50 0.07
N MET A 77 -4.78 4.31 -0.97
CA MET A 77 -5.99 4.95 -1.47
C MET A 77 -5.94 5.05 -2.99
N HIS A 78 -7.09 4.88 -3.65
CA HIS A 78 -7.28 5.23 -5.05
C HIS A 78 -7.99 6.58 -5.12
N LEU A 79 -7.34 7.56 -5.73
CA LEU A 79 -7.85 8.91 -5.89
C LEU A 79 -8.31 9.12 -7.34
N VAL A 80 -9.61 9.02 -7.57
CA VAL A 80 -10.20 9.20 -8.91
C VAL A 80 -10.12 10.67 -9.31
N TYR A 81 -9.55 10.94 -10.49
CA TYR A 81 -9.47 12.29 -11.06
C TYR A 81 -10.29 12.46 -12.35
N ASP A 82 -10.66 11.35 -12.98
CA ASP A 82 -11.52 11.33 -14.17
C ASP A 82 -12.49 10.16 -14.00
N GLU A 83 -13.74 10.47 -13.62
CA GLU A 83 -14.79 9.48 -13.39
C GLU A 83 -15.29 8.88 -14.72
N GLU A 84 -15.34 9.67 -15.80
CA GLU A 84 -15.83 9.22 -17.10
C GLU A 84 -14.91 8.15 -17.71
N ASN A 85 -13.60 8.30 -17.54
CA ASN A 85 -12.59 7.36 -18.06
C ASN A 85 -12.04 6.40 -16.99
N ASN A 86 -12.62 6.38 -15.77
CA ASN A 86 -12.17 5.57 -14.64
C ASN A 86 -10.67 5.73 -14.31
N GLN A 87 -10.13 6.95 -14.43
CA GLN A 87 -8.72 7.20 -14.15
C GLN A 87 -8.53 7.64 -12.70
N TYR A 88 -7.52 7.05 -12.05
CA TYR A 88 -7.20 7.32 -10.65
C TYR A 88 -5.70 7.27 -10.38
N TRP A 89 -5.30 7.98 -9.32
CA TRP A 89 -3.98 7.84 -8.72
C TRP A 89 -3.99 6.76 -7.64
N GLU A 90 -3.13 5.76 -7.75
CA GLU A 90 -2.84 4.87 -6.62
C GLU A 90 -1.85 5.58 -5.69
N ILE A 91 -2.30 5.91 -4.48
CA ILE A 91 -1.51 6.64 -3.49
C ILE A 91 -1.23 5.70 -2.32
N LYS A 92 0.04 5.61 -1.94
CA LYS A 92 0.50 4.85 -0.77
C LYS A 92 1.14 5.79 0.23
N ARG A 93 1.08 5.41 1.50
CA ARG A 93 1.84 6.11 2.54
C ARG A 93 3.33 5.96 2.26
N HIS A 94 4.06 7.08 2.23
CA HIS A 94 5.51 7.01 2.16
C HIS A 94 6.07 6.59 3.52
N VAL A 95 6.91 5.54 3.51
CA VAL A 95 7.70 5.13 4.68
C VAL A 95 9.16 5.18 4.26
N PRO A 96 9.98 6.06 4.86
CA PRO A 96 11.42 6.13 4.59
C PRO A 96 12.09 4.78 4.82
N ARG A 97 13.12 4.47 4.03
CA ARG A 97 13.77 3.15 4.04
C ARG A 97 14.30 2.79 5.43
N GLU A 98 14.77 3.79 6.17
CA GLU A 98 15.34 3.71 7.51
C GLU A 98 14.27 3.29 8.55
N GLN A 99 13.01 3.63 8.31
CA GLN A 99 11.89 3.33 9.20
C GLN A 99 11.19 2.00 8.87
N ARG A 100 11.40 1.46 7.65
CA ARG A 100 10.81 0.18 7.23
C ARG A 100 11.27 -0.98 8.11
N SER A 101 12.54 -1.01 8.53
CA SER A 101 13.08 -2.09 9.36
C SER A 101 12.43 -2.17 10.74
N ARG A 102 12.03 -1.04 11.33
CA ARG A 102 11.34 -1.00 12.64
C ARG A 102 9.87 -1.44 12.52
N ASN A 103 9.20 -1.09 11.43
CA ASN A 103 7.81 -1.48 11.19
C ASN A 103 7.67 -2.98 10.88
N ILE A 104 8.66 -3.61 10.25
CA ILE A 104 8.69 -5.07 10.08
C ILE A 104 8.74 -5.76 11.45
N ILE A 105 9.61 -5.30 12.37
CA ILE A 105 9.71 -5.88 13.71
C ILE A 105 8.42 -5.70 14.50
N ASN A 106 7.83 -4.50 14.49
CA ASN A 106 6.57 -4.23 15.20
C ASN A 106 5.36 -4.98 14.58
N ASN A 107 5.31 -5.12 13.25
CA ASN A 107 4.28 -5.92 12.60
C ASN A 107 4.47 -7.43 12.81
N ILE A 108 5.71 -7.93 12.90
CA ILE A 108 5.97 -9.33 13.27
C ILE A 108 5.50 -9.59 14.71
N ILE A 109 5.77 -8.67 15.64
CA ILE A 109 5.36 -8.80 17.04
C ILE A 109 3.82 -8.71 17.19
N ASN A 110 3.17 -7.83 16.42
CA ASN A 110 1.71 -7.63 16.51
C ASN A 110 0.89 -8.60 15.63
N ASN A 111 1.47 -9.17 14.57
CA ASN A 111 0.84 -10.16 13.68
C ASN A 111 1.48 -11.55 13.81
N ILE A 112 1.86 -11.99 15.02
CA ILE A 112 1.87 -13.43 15.30
C ILE A 112 0.41 -13.90 15.35
N ILE A 113 -0.26 -13.87 14.19
CA ILE A 113 -1.47 -14.62 13.95
C ILE A 113 -0.93 -16.01 13.58
N PRO A 114 -1.03 -17.01 14.47
CA PRO A 114 -0.59 -18.34 14.11
C PRO A 114 -1.34 -18.75 12.85
N PHE A 115 -0.61 -19.27 11.85
CA PHE A 115 -1.15 -19.70 10.55
C PHE A 115 -2.33 -20.68 10.68
N TYR A 116 -2.44 -21.33 11.83
CA TYR A 116 -3.61 -22.08 12.27
C TYR A 116 -4.14 -21.52 13.59
N ASN A 117 -5.46 -21.40 13.72
CA ASN A 117 -6.07 -21.29 15.06
C ASN A 117 -5.74 -22.57 15.86
N VAL A 118 -5.63 -22.46 17.19
CA VAL A 118 -5.30 -23.58 18.11
C VAL A 118 -6.16 -24.82 17.82
N LEU A 119 -7.43 -24.62 17.48
CA LEU A 119 -8.37 -25.68 17.13
C LEU A 119 -8.01 -26.41 15.83
N GLU A 120 -7.59 -25.67 14.79
CA GLU A 120 -7.17 -26.25 13.51
C GLU A 120 -5.86 -27.03 13.67
N LYS A 121 -4.93 -26.52 14.49
CA LYS A 121 -3.69 -27.23 14.82
C LYS A 121 -3.97 -28.56 15.52
N GLN A 122 -4.92 -28.60 16.46
CA GLN A 122 -5.31 -29.84 17.13
C GLN A 122 -5.97 -30.84 16.19
N ARG A 123 -6.82 -30.36 15.27
CA ARG A 123 -7.44 -31.22 14.25
C ARG A 123 -6.38 -31.84 13.33
N LEU A 124 -5.44 -31.05 12.82
CA LEU A 124 -4.38 -31.53 11.93
C LEU A 124 -3.46 -32.54 12.62
N LEU A 125 -3.12 -32.31 13.90
CA LEU A 125 -2.34 -33.28 14.69
C LEU A 125 -3.07 -34.62 14.82
N LYS A 126 -4.38 -34.58 15.08
CA LYS A 126 -5.18 -35.79 15.18
C LYS A 126 -5.25 -36.56 13.85
N GLU A 127 -5.46 -35.85 12.75
CA GLU A 127 -5.49 -36.43 11.40
C GLU A 127 -4.13 -37.07 11.04
N TYR A 128 -3.03 -36.43 11.43
CA TYR A 128 -1.69 -36.97 11.24
C TYR A 128 -1.45 -38.26 12.06
N GLU A 129 -1.86 -38.29 13.33
CA GLU A 129 -1.78 -39.50 14.17
C GLU A 129 -2.64 -40.67 13.62
N GLU A 130 -3.81 -40.36 13.03
CA GLU A 130 -4.67 -41.36 12.39
C GLU A 130 -4.01 -41.92 11.12
N LEU A 131 -3.41 -41.07 10.29
CA LEU A 131 -2.67 -41.50 9.10
C LEU A 131 -1.42 -42.33 9.45
N GLU A 132 -0.69 -41.98 10.51
CA GLU A 132 0.45 -42.80 10.96
C GLU A 132 0.00 -44.20 11.41
N LYS A 133 -1.16 -44.30 12.08
CA LYS A 133 -1.74 -45.60 12.46
C LYS A 133 -2.16 -46.42 11.26
N GLU A 134 -2.78 -45.80 10.25
CA GLU A 134 -3.16 -46.49 9.01
C GLU A 134 -1.94 -46.99 8.23
N LEU A 135 -0.89 -46.18 8.15
CA LEU A 135 0.38 -46.56 7.53
C LEU A 135 1.00 -47.76 8.28
N PHE A 136 1.02 -47.73 9.61
CA PHE A 136 1.56 -48.83 10.40
C PHE A 136 0.74 -50.13 10.25
N ALA A 137 -0.58 -50.02 10.15
CA ALA A 137 -1.48 -51.15 9.95
C ALA A 137 -1.43 -51.74 8.52
N THR A 138 -0.90 -51.00 7.54
CA THR A 138 -0.73 -51.48 6.15
C THR A 138 0.65 -52.08 5.88
N VAL A 139 1.62 -51.87 6.78
CA VAL A 139 3.00 -52.37 6.65
C VAL A 139 3.29 -53.59 7.54
N CYS A 140 2.38 -53.97 8.44
CA CYS A 140 2.42 -55.20 9.26
C CYS A 140 1.29 -56.16 8.91
#